data_AF-A0AAD7LQ04-F1
#
_entry.id   AF-A0AAD7LQ04-F1
#
_cell.length_a   1.000
_cell.length_b   1.000
_cell.length_c   1.000
_cell.angle_alpha   90.00
_cell.angle_beta   90.00
_cell.angle_gamma   90.00
#
_symmetry.space_group_name_H-M   'P 1'
#
loop_
_entity.id
_entity.type
_entity.pdbx_description
1 polymer ?
#
loop_
_entity_poly.entity_id
_entity_poly.type
_entity_poly.pdbx_seq_one_letter_code
_entity_poly.pdbx_strand_id
1 'polypeptide(L)'
;MSCGGNIGGGSGGGPCGACKFLRRKCVKGCIFAPYFDSEQGTAHFAAVHKVFGASNASKLLLRIPPHKRLETVVTLCYEALARVRDPVYGCVAHIFALQQQVVNLQAELAYVQARLSTLQRLPLPSQPPSLPTTSSPSTSLHSSSHLQSNSNLYMHSDPLQSQSMTTAELTSFYKHWLENSCVGTCPE
;
A
#
# COMPACT_ATOMS: atom_id res chain seq x y z
N MET A 1 13.27 10.83 14.61
CA MET A 1 12.38 11.34 15.67
C MET A 1 11.41 10.23 16.04
N SER A 2 11.54 9.66 17.24
CA SER A 2 10.65 8.60 17.74
C SER A 2 9.57 9.23 18.62
N CYS A 3 8.30 9.09 18.25
CA CYS A 3 7.18 9.43 19.12
C CYS A 3 6.69 8.16 19.83
N GLY A 4 7.24 7.92 21.02
CA GLY A 4 6.58 7.08 22.03
C GLY A 4 5.52 7.91 22.75
N GLY A 5 4.26 7.48 22.68
CA GLY A 5 3.11 8.17 23.27
C GLY A 5 2.26 7.22 24.12
N ASN A 6 2.54 7.25 25.42
CA ASN A 6 1.84 6.70 26.57
C ASN A 6 0.31 6.41 26.41
N ILE A 7 -0.10 5.13 26.47
CA ILE A 7 -1.51 4.73 26.63
C ILE A 7 -1.83 4.74 28.14
N GLY A 8 -2.03 5.94 28.68
CA GLY A 8 -2.43 6.18 30.06
C GLY A 8 -3.96 6.32 30.16
N GLY A 9 -4.56 5.47 30.98
CA GLY A 9 -6.01 5.31 31.17
C GLY A 9 -6.79 6.58 31.51
N GLY A 10 -8.07 6.54 31.14
CA GLY A 10 -9.03 7.62 31.32
C GLY A 10 -9.12 8.15 32.74
N SER A 11 -9.08 9.47 32.87
CA SER A 11 -9.59 10.24 34.00
C SER A 11 -9.78 11.71 33.60
N GLY A 12 -10.61 11.93 32.57
CA GLY A 12 -11.35 13.19 32.40
C GLY A 12 -12.81 12.83 32.59
N GLY A 13 -13.48 13.38 33.60
CA GLY A 13 -14.82 12.94 34.08
C GLY A 13 -16.01 13.08 33.11
N GLY A 14 -15.76 13.21 31.80
CA GLY A 14 -16.76 13.34 30.76
C GLY A 14 -17.02 12.03 29.99
N PRO A 15 -18.07 12.00 29.13
CA PRO A 15 -18.35 10.86 28.28
C PRO A 15 -17.27 10.70 27.19
N CYS A 16 -16.97 9.46 26.79
CA CYS A 16 -16.13 9.19 25.62
C CYS A 16 -16.76 9.76 24.32
N GLY A 17 -15.97 9.90 23.26
CA GLY A 17 -16.41 10.50 21.99
C GLY A 17 -17.66 9.86 21.40
N ALA A 18 -17.77 8.53 21.52
CA ALA A 18 -18.93 7.76 21.09
C ALA A 18 -20.18 8.06 21.93
N CYS A 19 -20.07 8.06 23.26
CA CYS A 19 -21.20 8.37 24.14
C CYS A 19 -21.63 9.84 24.03
N LYS A 20 -20.67 10.74 23.81
CA LYS A 20 -20.92 12.16 23.51
C LYS A 20 -21.71 12.32 22.21
N PHE A 21 -21.32 11.63 21.14
CA PHE A 21 -22.06 11.61 19.87
C PHE A 21 -23.49 11.04 20.04
N LEU A 22 -23.61 9.90 20.73
CA LEU A 22 -24.89 9.22 20.97
C LEU A 22 -25.77 9.92 22.02
N ARG A 23 -25.30 11.01 22.65
CA ARG A 23 -26.00 11.74 23.73
C ARG A 23 -26.49 10.85 24.87
N ARG A 24 -25.67 9.86 25.27
CA ARG A 24 -25.99 8.90 26.34
C ARG A 24 -24.93 8.88 27.45
N LYS A 25 -25.30 8.38 28.62
CA LYS A 25 -24.37 8.22 29.75
C LYS A 25 -23.25 7.23 29.40
N CYS A 26 -22.00 7.62 29.64
CA CYS A 26 -20.86 6.73 29.54
C CYS A 26 -20.69 5.97 30.85
N VAL A 27 -20.81 4.64 30.82
CA VAL A 27 -20.71 3.76 31.99
C VAL A 27 -19.33 3.12 32.09
N LYS A 28 -18.96 2.69 33.30
CA LYS A 28 -17.76 1.86 33.51
C LYS A 28 -17.88 0.58 32.66
N GLY A 29 -16.85 0.28 31.87
CA GLY A 29 -16.88 -0.85 30.91
C GLY A 29 -17.45 -0.53 29.53
N CYS A 30 -17.69 0.75 29.18
CA CYS A 30 -18.07 1.13 27.83
C CYS A 30 -17.04 0.64 26.80
N ILE A 31 -17.47 -0.20 25.85
CA ILE A 31 -16.60 -0.80 24.82
C ILE A 31 -15.92 0.25 23.92
N PHE A 32 -16.52 1.44 23.77
CA PHE A 32 -15.98 2.50 22.93
C PHE A 32 -15.02 3.43 23.67
N ALA A 33 -15.11 3.50 25.00
CA ALA A 33 -14.34 4.47 25.78
C ALA A 33 -12.81 4.37 25.61
N PRO A 34 -12.20 3.17 25.47
CA PRO A 34 -10.77 3.07 25.25
C PRO A 34 -10.28 3.59 23.89
N TYR A 35 -11.17 3.78 22.91
CA TYR A 35 -10.78 4.03 21.52
C TYR A 35 -11.27 5.36 20.95
N PHE A 36 -12.29 5.97 21.56
CA PHE A 36 -12.85 7.25 21.11
C PHE A 36 -12.73 8.29 22.22
N ASP A 37 -11.70 9.15 22.12
CA ASP A 37 -11.53 10.29 23.03
C ASP A 37 -12.66 11.34 22.86
N SER A 38 -12.73 12.31 23.76
CA SER A 38 -13.81 13.30 23.80
C SER A 38 -13.71 14.42 22.74
N GLU A 39 -12.55 14.57 22.10
CA GLU A 39 -12.27 15.64 21.14
C GLU A 39 -12.38 15.13 19.71
N GLN A 40 -11.42 14.31 19.25
CA GLN A 40 -11.36 13.76 17.90
C GLN A 40 -12.31 12.55 17.75
N GLY A 41 -12.52 11.79 18.83
CA GLY A 41 -13.31 10.58 18.85
C GLY A 41 -14.79 10.80 18.53
N THR A 42 -15.36 11.99 18.76
CA THR A 42 -16.75 12.29 18.34
C THR A 42 -16.89 12.31 16.82
N ALA A 43 -15.96 12.94 16.10
CA ALA A 43 -16.01 13.02 14.64
C ALA A 43 -15.76 11.64 14.00
N HIS A 44 -14.77 10.89 14.51
CA HIS A 44 -14.51 9.52 14.05
C HIS A 44 -15.68 8.59 14.32
N PHE A 45 -16.29 8.66 15.51
CA PHE A 45 -17.44 7.84 15.84
C PHE A 45 -18.66 8.20 14.98
N ALA A 46 -18.84 9.46 14.60
CA ALA A 46 -19.92 9.87 13.70
C ALA A 46 -19.84 9.15 12.34
N ALA A 47 -18.63 9.06 11.75
CA ALA A 47 -18.40 8.33 10.52
C ALA A 47 -18.69 6.83 10.70
N VAL A 48 -18.12 6.21 11.76
CA VAL A 48 -18.34 4.79 12.07
C VAL A 48 -19.82 4.49 12.28
N HIS A 49 -20.53 5.37 12.99
CA HIS A 49 -21.97 5.25 13.21
C HIS A 49 -22.75 5.34 11.89
N LYS A 50 -22.40 6.28 11.00
CA LYS A 50 -23.08 6.44 9.71
C LYS A 50 -22.92 5.22 8.79
N VAL A 51 -21.73 4.61 8.77
CA VAL A 51 -21.41 3.53 7.82
C VAL A 51 -21.72 2.14 8.39
N PHE A 52 -21.34 1.89 9.63
CA PHE A 52 -21.50 0.57 10.25
C PHE A 52 -22.66 0.54 11.24
N GLY A 53 -22.97 1.66 11.89
CA GLY A 53 -23.91 1.71 13.02
C GLY A 53 -23.27 1.33 14.35
N ALA A 54 -23.70 1.96 15.44
CA ALA A 54 -23.15 1.70 16.78
C ALA A 54 -23.28 0.23 17.20
N SER A 55 -24.41 -0.41 16.92
CA SER A 55 -24.66 -1.81 17.32
C SER A 55 -23.74 -2.79 16.60
N ASN A 56 -23.50 -2.59 15.30
CA ASN A 56 -22.63 -3.47 14.53
C ASN A 56 -21.16 -3.25 14.90
N ALA A 57 -20.74 -1.98 15.06
CA ALA A 57 -19.41 -1.66 15.55
C ALA A 57 -19.15 -2.29 16.94
N SER A 58 -20.11 -2.21 17.86
CA SER A 58 -20.01 -2.87 19.18
C SER A 58 -19.86 -4.39 19.05
N LYS A 59 -20.73 -5.05 18.27
CA LYS A 59 -20.69 -6.50 18.05
C LYS A 59 -19.37 -6.95 17.43
N LEU A 60 -18.84 -6.19 16.46
CA LEU A 60 -17.56 -6.46 15.82
C LEU A 60 -16.43 -6.38 16.85
N LEU A 61 -16.33 -5.28 17.60
CA LEU A 61 -15.27 -5.13 18.61
C LEU A 61 -15.32 -6.20 19.70
N LEU A 62 -16.50 -6.66 20.09
CA LEU A 62 -16.64 -7.74 21.08
C LEU A 62 -16.11 -9.09 20.58
N ARG A 63 -16.20 -9.37 19.27
CA ARG A 63 -15.68 -10.61 18.65
C ARG A 63 -14.16 -10.58 18.46
N ILE A 64 -13.55 -9.40 18.40
CA ILE A 64 -12.11 -9.25 18.23
C ILE A 64 -11.39 -9.39 19.59
N PRO A 65 -10.27 -10.13 19.66
CA PRO A 65 -9.43 -10.20 20.86
C PRO A 65 -8.98 -8.81 21.33
N PRO A 66 -8.94 -8.53 22.65
CA PRO A 66 -8.67 -7.19 23.18
C PRO A 66 -7.42 -6.51 22.60
N HIS A 67 -6.34 -7.27 22.40
CA HIS A 67 -5.07 -6.75 21.88
C HIS A 67 -5.13 -6.28 20.41
N LYS A 68 -6.14 -6.68 19.62
CA LYS A 68 -6.31 -6.25 18.23
C LYS A 68 -7.40 -5.18 18.05
N ARG A 69 -8.13 -4.84 19.11
CA ARG A 69 -9.28 -3.92 19.01
C ARG A 69 -8.86 -2.52 18.62
N LEU A 70 -7.72 -2.03 19.11
CA LEU A 70 -7.22 -0.71 18.74
C LEU A 70 -6.99 -0.60 17.23
N GLU A 71 -6.22 -1.53 16.66
CA GLU A 71 -5.99 -1.63 15.20
C GLU A 71 -7.30 -1.74 14.43
N THR A 72 -8.24 -2.57 14.92
CA THR A 72 -9.55 -2.72 14.28
C THR A 72 -10.34 -1.41 14.27
N VAL A 73 -10.32 -0.63 15.36
CA VAL A 73 -10.98 0.69 15.42
C VAL A 73 -10.34 1.67 14.44
N VAL A 74 -9.01 1.67 14.31
CA VAL A 74 -8.31 2.50 13.32
C VAL A 74 -8.80 2.18 11.91
N THR A 75 -8.86 0.89 11.54
CA THR A 75 -9.37 0.45 10.24
C THR A 75 -10.84 0.82 10.03
N LEU A 76 -11.71 0.59 11.03
CA LEU A 76 -13.12 1.00 11.00
C LEU A 76 -13.27 2.50 10.75
N CYS A 77 -12.48 3.32 11.43
CA CYS A 77 -12.54 4.77 11.25
C CYS A 77 -12.09 5.16 9.84
N TYR A 78 -10.99 4.58 9.35
CA TYR A 78 -10.51 4.83 7.99
C TYR A 78 -11.54 4.45 6.92
N GLU A 79 -12.10 3.24 6.98
CA GLU A 79 -13.12 2.77 6.03
C GLU A 79 -14.38 3.62 6.09
N ALA A 80 -14.84 3.95 7.29
CA ALA A 80 -16.00 4.81 7.46
C ALA A 80 -15.77 6.20 6.86
N LEU A 81 -14.63 6.83 7.15
CA LEU A 81 -14.27 8.14 6.61
C LEU A 81 -14.13 8.10 5.08
N ALA A 82 -13.60 7.02 4.53
CA ALA A 82 -13.52 6.84 3.09
C ALA A 82 -14.92 6.74 2.47
N ARG A 83 -15.82 5.94 3.06
CA ARG A 83 -17.21 5.79 2.56
C ARG A 83 -18.06 7.05 2.75
N VAL A 84 -17.77 7.87 3.77
CA VAL A 84 -18.41 9.19 3.93
C VAL A 84 -17.97 10.16 2.82
N ARG A 85 -16.71 10.12 2.41
CA ARG A 85 -16.17 10.97 1.33
C ARG A 85 -16.57 10.49 -0.06
N ASP A 86 -16.54 9.18 -0.27
CA ASP A 86 -16.93 8.51 -1.51
C ASP A 86 -17.99 7.45 -1.18
N PRO A 87 -19.29 7.78 -1.27
CA PRO A 87 -20.39 6.85 -0.97
C PRO A 87 -20.45 5.65 -1.91
N VAL A 88 -19.87 5.76 -3.11
CA VAL A 88 -19.90 4.70 -4.12
C VAL A 88 -18.76 3.71 -3.85
N TYR A 89 -17.51 4.16 -3.88
CA TYR A 89 -16.34 3.28 -3.84
C TYR A 89 -15.62 3.27 -2.49
N GLY A 90 -15.80 4.29 -1.65
CA GLY A 90 -15.17 4.39 -0.33
C GLY A 90 -13.65 4.14 -0.36
N CYS A 91 -13.15 3.22 0.47
CA CYS A 91 -11.72 2.89 0.49
C CYS A 91 -11.24 2.12 -0.74
N VAL A 92 -12.14 1.54 -1.54
CA VAL A 92 -11.79 0.80 -2.77
C VAL A 92 -11.20 1.74 -3.82
N ALA A 93 -11.67 2.99 -3.90
CA ALA A 93 -11.08 3.99 -4.78
C ALA A 93 -9.60 4.24 -4.46
N HIS A 94 -9.22 4.25 -3.17
CA HIS A 94 -7.82 4.41 -2.78
C HIS A 94 -6.98 3.19 -3.15
N ILE A 95 -7.52 1.97 -2.97
CA ILE A 95 -6.85 0.73 -3.39
C ILE A 95 -6.54 0.80 -4.88
N PHE A 96 -7.53 1.16 -5.69
CA PHE A 96 -7.37 1.27 -7.14
C PHE A 96 -6.37 2.36 -7.53
N ALA A 97 -6.45 3.55 -6.91
CA ALA A 97 -5.50 4.63 -7.17
C ALA A 97 -4.05 4.22 -6.90
N LEU A 98 -3.81 3.52 -5.78
CA LEU A 98 -2.49 3.00 -5.42
C LEU A 98 -2.03 1.93 -6.41
N GLN A 99 -2.92 1.03 -6.84
CA GLN A 99 -2.58 0.02 -7.83
C GLN A 99 -2.22 0.64 -9.18
N GLN A 100 -2.96 1.65 -9.63
CA GLN A 100 -2.61 2.38 -10.86
C GLN A 100 -1.27 3.09 -10.74
N GLN A 101 -0.94 3.66 -9.57
CA GLN A 101 0.37 4.25 -9.31
C GLN A 101 1.49 3.21 -9.41
N VAL A 102 1.30 2.01 -8.85
CA VAL A 102 2.27 0.91 -8.98
C VAL A 102 2.50 0.56 -10.45
N VAL A 103 1.44 0.41 -11.24
CA VAL A 103 1.54 0.10 -12.67
C VAL A 103 2.27 1.20 -13.43
N ASN A 104 1.94 2.47 -13.17
CA ASN A 104 2.57 3.61 -13.83
C ASN A 104 4.08 3.68 -13.52
N LEU A 105 4.45 3.50 -12.25
CA LEU A 105 5.84 3.49 -11.81
C LEU A 105 6.63 2.32 -12.40
N GLN A 106 6.01 1.14 -12.49
CA GLN A 106 6.63 -0.02 -13.15
C GLN A 106 6.87 0.23 -14.64
N ALA A 107 5.91 0.88 -15.34
CA ALA A 107 6.07 1.25 -16.74
C ALA A 107 7.18 2.29 -16.94
N GLU A 108 7.28 3.28 -16.05
CA GLU A 108 8.36 4.28 -16.06
C GLU A 108 9.73 3.63 -15.85
N LEU A 109 9.85 2.72 -14.89
CA LEU A 109 11.07 1.95 -14.67
C LEU A 109 11.46 1.13 -15.90
N ALA A 110 10.51 0.41 -16.49
CA ALA A 110 10.75 -0.38 -17.70
C ALA A 110 11.22 0.51 -18.88
N TYR A 111 10.61 1.69 -19.04
CA TYR A 111 11.00 2.65 -20.05
C TYR A 111 12.44 3.16 -19.85
N VAL A 112 12.80 3.56 -18.63
CA VAL A 112 14.16 4.02 -18.32
C VAL A 112 15.19 2.91 -18.51
N GLN A 113 14.90 1.69 -18.06
CA GLN A 113 15.76 0.52 -18.26
C GLN A 113 15.97 0.21 -19.75
N ALA A 114 14.91 0.26 -20.55
CA ALA A 114 15.00 0.07 -22.00
C ALA A 114 15.88 1.15 -22.66
N ARG A 115 15.74 2.41 -22.25
CA ARG A 115 16.59 3.52 -22.75
C ARG A 115 18.05 3.33 -22.39
N LEU A 116 18.37 2.98 -21.15
CA LEU A 116 19.74 2.72 -20.71
C LEU A 116 20.37 1.56 -21.49
N SER A 117 19.63 0.46 -21.70
CA SER A 117 20.12 -0.67 -22.49
C SER A 117 20.39 -0.33 -23.96
N THR A 118 19.68 0.68 -24.49
CA THR A 118 19.87 1.14 -25.87
C THR A 118 21.13 2.00 -25.98
N LEU A 119 21.35 2.89 -25.02
CA LEU A 119 22.57 3.73 -24.96
C LEU A 119 23.83 2.90 -24.73
N GLN A 120 23.78 1.88 -23.87
CA GLN A 120 24.90 0.96 -23.62
C GLN A 120 25.26 0.09 -24.84
N ARG A 121 24.33 -0.05 -25.80
CA ARG A 121 24.53 -0.81 -27.05
C ARG A 121 25.01 0.06 -28.22
N LEU A 122 25.27 1.36 -28.01
CA LEU A 122 25.93 2.17 -29.03
C LEU A 122 27.36 1.67 -29.24
N PRO A 123 27.79 1.37 -30.48
CA PRO A 123 29.17 1.02 -30.76
C PRO A 123 30.10 2.15 -30.33
N LEU A 124 31.12 1.83 -29.55
CA LEU A 124 32.22 2.75 -29.25
C LEU A 124 32.86 3.19 -30.59
N PRO A 125 33.02 4.49 -30.89
CA PRO A 125 33.76 4.90 -32.07
C PRO A 125 35.27 4.71 -31.80
N SER A 126 35.88 3.68 -32.38
CA SER A 126 37.32 3.61 -32.67
C SER A 126 37.58 2.41 -33.59
N GLN A 127 38.38 2.50 -34.65
CA GLN A 127 39.57 3.33 -34.86
C GLN A 127 39.78 3.58 -36.39
N PRO A 128 40.37 4.72 -36.82
CA PRO A 128 40.74 4.92 -38.24
C PRO A 128 41.72 3.84 -38.72
N PRO A 129 41.70 3.47 -40.02
CA PRO A 129 42.49 2.36 -40.54
C PRO A 129 44.00 2.62 -40.37
N SER A 130 44.68 1.76 -39.61
CA SER A 130 46.14 1.73 -39.53
C SER A 130 46.73 1.20 -40.83
N LEU A 131 47.64 1.97 -41.44
CA LEU A 131 48.39 1.62 -42.65
C LEU A 131 49.22 0.33 -42.47
N PRO A 132 49.48 -0.44 -43.55
CA PRO A 132 50.23 -1.69 -43.47
C PRO A 132 51.72 -1.43 -43.21
N THR A 133 52.26 -2.03 -42.15
CA THR A 133 53.71 -2.15 -41.96
C THR A 133 54.12 -3.61 -42.13
N THR A 134 55.10 -3.80 -43.01
CA THR A 134 55.70 -5.05 -43.49
C THR A 134 56.47 -5.84 -42.41
N SER A 135 56.18 -7.16 -42.31
CA SER A 135 57.05 -8.33 -42.03
C SER A 135 58.22 -8.18 -41.01
N SER A 136 58.41 -8.99 -39.95
CA SER A 136 58.61 -10.48 -39.88
C SER A 136 58.79 -10.91 -38.37
N PRO A 137 59.16 -12.17 -37.95
CA PRO A 137 58.39 -12.92 -36.95
C PRO A 137 59.11 -13.41 -35.66
N SER A 138 58.32 -14.03 -34.77
CA SER A 138 58.67 -14.97 -33.66
C SER A 138 58.94 -14.29 -32.30
N THR A 139 58.34 -14.67 -31.16
CA THR A 139 58.09 -16.01 -30.60
C THR A 139 56.97 -15.99 -29.53
N SER A 140 56.30 -17.13 -29.39
CA SER A 140 55.36 -17.61 -28.36
C SER A 140 55.10 -16.76 -27.11
N LEU A 141 53.83 -16.40 -26.88
CA LEU A 141 53.29 -16.09 -25.56
C LEU A 141 52.20 -17.09 -25.17
N HIS A 142 52.39 -17.66 -23.98
CA HIS A 142 51.44 -18.47 -23.25
C HIS A 142 50.19 -17.63 -22.95
N SER A 143 49.08 -17.99 -23.57
CA SER A 143 47.77 -17.42 -23.26
C SER A 143 47.30 -17.94 -21.91
N SER A 144 47.20 -17.06 -20.91
CA SER A 144 46.30 -17.23 -19.77
C SER A 144 46.16 -15.92 -19.01
N SER A 145 45.15 -15.14 -19.36
CA SER A 145 44.43 -14.30 -18.40
C SER A 145 42.97 -14.70 -18.41
N HIS A 146 42.74 -15.87 -17.84
CA HIS A 146 41.45 -16.29 -17.31
C HIS A 146 41.08 -15.37 -16.14
N LEU A 147 40.25 -14.37 -16.42
CA LEU A 147 39.34 -13.78 -15.43
C LEU A 147 37.95 -13.71 -16.05
N GLN A 148 37.37 -14.89 -16.29
CA GLN A 148 35.95 -15.07 -16.04
C GLN A 148 35.78 -15.26 -14.53
N SER A 149 35.33 -14.20 -13.87
CA SER A 149 34.69 -14.21 -12.55
C SER A 149 33.80 -12.97 -12.59
N ASN A 150 32.61 -12.99 -13.18
CA ASN A 150 31.45 -13.79 -12.80
C ASN A 150 31.18 -13.77 -11.28
N SER A 151 31.18 -12.59 -10.68
CA SER A 151 30.25 -12.33 -9.58
C SER A 151 28.89 -12.00 -10.17
N ASN A 152 28.14 -13.05 -10.44
CA ASN A 152 26.68 -13.05 -10.47
C ASN A 152 26.15 -12.26 -9.26
N LEU A 153 25.62 -11.07 -9.51
CA LEU A 153 24.35 -10.67 -8.92
C LEU A 153 23.32 -10.58 -10.07
N TYR A 154 23.18 -11.68 -10.79
CA TYR A 154 21.96 -11.92 -11.55
C TYR A 154 20.94 -12.53 -10.59
N MET A 155 19.81 -11.84 -10.47
CA MET A 155 18.50 -12.40 -10.14
C MET A 155 18.38 -13.17 -8.82
N HIS A 156 18.20 -12.41 -7.76
CA HIS A 156 16.93 -12.51 -7.05
C HIS A 156 16.35 -11.10 -6.88
N SER A 157 16.08 -10.41 -7.99
CA SER A 157 14.73 -9.86 -8.04
C SER A 157 13.86 -11.08 -8.30
N ASP A 158 13.52 -11.78 -7.22
CA ASP A 158 12.20 -12.38 -7.10
C ASP A 158 11.27 -11.46 -7.90
N PRO A 159 10.43 -11.97 -8.82
CA PRO A 159 9.13 -11.35 -8.84
C PRO A 159 8.70 -11.54 -7.40
N LEU A 160 8.82 -10.50 -6.57
CA LEU A 160 7.88 -10.39 -5.48
C LEU A 160 6.56 -10.37 -6.24
N GLN A 161 6.04 -11.56 -6.40
CA GLN A 161 4.69 -11.97 -6.19
C GLN A 161 4.30 -11.52 -4.77
N SER A 162 4.51 -10.22 -4.45
CA SER A 162 3.40 -9.37 -4.10
C SER A 162 2.32 -9.79 -5.06
N GLN A 163 1.35 -10.53 -4.54
CA GLN A 163 0.12 -10.87 -5.23
C GLN A 163 -0.68 -9.57 -5.48
N SER A 164 -0.05 -8.58 -6.09
CA SER A 164 -0.70 -7.44 -6.70
C SER A 164 -1.23 -7.97 -8.01
N MET A 165 -2.56 -8.08 -8.08
CA MET A 165 -3.28 -8.40 -9.31
C MET A 165 -2.66 -7.68 -10.51
N THR A 166 -2.51 -8.41 -11.60
CA THR A 166 -2.20 -7.84 -12.90
C THR A 166 -3.25 -6.80 -13.30
N THR A 167 -2.89 -5.87 -14.17
CA THR A 167 -3.83 -4.84 -14.68
C THR A 167 -5.11 -5.47 -15.26
N ALA A 168 -5.01 -6.66 -15.85
CA ALA A 168 -6.14 -7.43 -16.36
C ALA A 168 -7.03 -7.99 -15.23
N GLU A 169 -6.44 -8.53 -14.17
CA GLU A 169 -7.17 -9.02 -12.99
C GLU A 169 -7.83 -7.88 -12.21
N LEU A 170 -7.20 -6.71 -12.11
CA LEU A 170 -7.79 -5.52 -11.51
C LEU A 170 -8.97 -4.99 -12.31
N THR A 171 -8.83 -4.94 -13.63
CA THR A 171 -9.93 -4.54 -14.52
C THR A 171 -11.08 -5.56 -14.46
N SER A 172 -10.76 -6.84 -14.33
CA SER A 172 -11.75 -7.91 -14.14
C SER A 172 -12.44 -7.83 -12.78
N PHE A 173 -11.70 -7.60 -11.69
CA PHE A 173 -12.26 -7.34 -10.36
C PHE A 173 -13.12 -6.08 -10.35
N TYR A 174 -12.70 -5.03 -11.05
CA TYR A 174 -13.45 -3.78 -11.15
C TYR A 174 -14.76 -3.97 -11.93
N LYS A 175 -14.73 -4.64 -13.09
CA LYS A 175 -15.94 -4.98 -13.84
C LYS A 175 -16.87 -5.90 -13.04
N HIS A 176 -16.32 -6.93 -12.41
CA HIS A 176 -17.08 -7.84 -11.56
C HIS A 176 -17.68 -7.14 -10.33
N TRP A 177 -16.94 -6.21 -9.71
CA TRP A 177 -17.43 -5.42 -8.59
C TRP A 177 -18.49 -4.40 -9.03
N LEU A 178 -18.35 -3.76 -10.19
CA LEU A 178 -19.38 -2.88 -10.78
C LEU A 178 -20.66 -3.63 -11.14
N GLU A 179 -20.52 -4.83 -11.71
CA GLU A 179 -21.64 -5.67 -12.12
C GLU A 179 -22.40 -6.24 -10.91
N ASN A 180 -21.71 -6.49 -9.78
CA ASN A 180 -22.30 -7.16 -8.62
C ASN A 180 -22.57 -6.25 -7.40
N SER A 181 -22.00 -5.04 -7.33
CA SER A 181 -22.18 -4.11 -6.19
C SER A 181 -23.26 -3.05 -6.39
N CYS A 182 -23.97 -3.07 -7.54
CA CYS A 182 -25.18 -2.28 -7.74
C CYS A 182 -26.40 -2.79 -6.92
N VAL A 183 -26.21 -3.73 -6.00
CA VAL A 183 -27.27 -4.21 -5.09
C VAL A 183 -26.99 -3.70 -3.67
N GLY A 184 -27.35 -2.44 -3.44
CA GLY A 184 -27.20 -1.81 -2.14
C GLY A 184 -27.84 -0.44 -2.12
N THR A 185 -29.12 -0.37 -2.48
CA THR A 185 -29.99 0.77 -2.22
C THR A 185 -29.82 1.25 -0.78
N CYS A 186 -29.38 2.48 -0.59
CA CYS A 186 -29.64 3.22 0.64
C CYS A 186 -31.15 3.48 0.69
N PRO A 187 -31.93 3.00 1.68
CA PRO A 187 -33.20 3.62 1.98
C PRO A 187 -32.95 4.97 2.67
N GLU A 188 -33.82 5.93 2.37
CA GLU A 188 -33.82 7.34 2.83
C GLU A 188 -33.71 7.51 4.36
#